data_AF-A0A967GN28-F1
#
_entry.id   AF-A0A967GN28-F1
#
_cell.length_a   1.000
_cell.length_b   1.000
_cell.length_c   1.000
_cell.angle_alpha   90.00
_cell.angle_beta   90.00
_cell.angle_gamma   90.00
#
_symmetry.space_group_name_H-M   'P 1'
#
loop_
_entity.id
_entity.type
_entity.pdbx_description
1 polymer ?
#
loop_
_entity_poly.entity_id
_entity_poly.type
_entity_poly.pdbx_seq_one_letter_code
_entity_poly.pdbx_strand_id
1 'polypeptide(L)'
;QHRGGHRIEWREAAYHTVLQILQHPIYAGAYVFGRTKQRTRIVDGQARKTTVSIRSVQGWSVLLQDHHPAYISWEEFEEHQTMLAENAHMKKRTSRKSARGGRALLTGLVRCGRCARTMRVFYGSKAGHAHRYQCTGDPMAAGLCVGIGGVRIDRAVARQLIEAVAEHAVDAAIRAAERSAEADNDVRRVLGREIEAARYEASLAARRYEAVDPEKRLVARELEGRWNAALEHVAELEERLARMEAHSALQQPIDRESLVALAQDLPQVWNVPGT
;
A
#
# COMPACT_ATOMS: atom_id res chain seq x y z
N GLN A 1 -5.25 -21.83 -44.64
CA GLN A 1 -3.95 -21.43 -44.05
C GLN A 1 -4.25 -20.78 -42.69
N HIS A 2 -4.11 -21.54 -41.60
CA HIS A 2 -4.31 -21.02 -40.25
C HIS A 2 -3.13 -20.13 -39.85
N ARG A 3 -3.41 -18.86 -39.52
CA ARG A 3 -2.44 -17.92 -38.96
C ARG A 3 -1.97 -18.45 -37.61
N GLY A 4 -0.65 -18.57 -37.43
CA GLY A 4 -0.01 -19.15 -36.26
C GLY A 4 -0.48 -18.49 -34.96
N GLY A 5 -0.98 -19.31 -34.04
CA GLY A 5 -1.30 -18.88 -32.68
C GLY A 5 -0.03 -18.48 -31.95
N HIS A 6 0.02 -17.25 -31.43
CA HIS A 6 1.11 -16.82 -30.57
C HIS A 6 1.05 -17.64 -29.27
N ARG A 7 2.12 -18.35 -28.93
CA ARG A 7 2.25 -19.07 -27.67
C ARG A 7 2.32 -18.05 -26.53
N ILE A 8 1.32 -18.06 -25.64
CA ILE A 8 1.32 -17.24 -24.43
C ILE A 8 2.19 -17.96 -23.40
N GLU A 9 3.21 -17.28 -22.90
CA GLU A 9 4.08 -17.77 -21.82
C GLU A 9 3.94 -16.86 -20.60
N TRP A 10 3.69 -17.45 -19.44
CA TRP A 10 3.76 -16.75 -18.16
C TRP A 10 5.21 -16.49 -17.81
N ARG A 11 5.53 -15.23 -17.49
CA ARG A 11 6.86 -14.79 -17.07
C ARG A 11 6.73 -13.88 -15.87
N GLU A 12 7.80 -13.82 -15.09
CA GLU A 12 7.90 -12.85 -14.00
C GLU A 12 7.80 -11.42 -14.55
N ALA A 13 7.03 -10.59 -13.85
CA ALA A 13 6.77 -9.23 -14.30
C ALA A 13 8.02 -8.37 -14.13
N ALA A 14 8.58 -7.92 -15.25
CA ALA A 14 9.69 -6.97 -15.21
C ALA A 14 9.20 -5.60 -14.70
N TYR A 15 10.03 -4.92 -13.89
CA TYR A 15 9.70 -3.61 -13.31
C TYR A 15 9.18 -2.59 -14.33
N HIS A 16 9.80 -2.52 -15.51
CA HIS A 16 9.38 -1.58 -16.56
C HIS A 16 7.98 -1.91 -17.12
N THR A 17 7.63 -3.18 -17.23
CA THR A 17 6.32 -3.64 -17.69
C THR A 17 5.24 -3.26 -16.69
N VAL A 18 5.49 -3.52 -15.40
CA VAL A 18 4.57 -3.12 -14.32
C VAL A 18 4.38 -1.61 -14.32
N LEU A 19 5.46 -0.84 -14.43
CA LEU A 19 5.37 0.62 -14.47
C LEU A 19 4.59 1.13 -15.71
N GLN A 20 4.75 0.48 -16.86
CA GLN A 20 4.01 0.83 -18.06
C GLN A 20 2.51 0.56 -17.91
N ILE A 21 2.15 -0.57 -17.29
CA ILE A 21 0.77 -0.93 -16.95
C ILE A 21 0.16 0.16 -16.06
N LEU A 22 0.82 0.45 -14.93
CA LEU A 22 0.35 1.44 -13.96
C LEU A 22 0.24 2.85 -14.53
N GLN A 23 1.03 3.20 -15.56
CA GLN A 23 0.99 4.51 -16.22
C GLN A 23 0.02 4.57 -17.40
N HIS A 24 -0.65 3.47 -17.75
CA HIS A 24 -1.53 3.42 -18.91
C HIS A 24 -2.99 3.66 -18.52
N PRO A 25 -3.65 4.72 -19.01
CA PRO A 25 -5.05 5.02 -18.69
C PRO A 25 -6.06 4.03 -19.28
N ILE A 26 -5.61 3.00 -19.99
CA ILE A 26 -6.49 1.98 -20.57
C ILE A 26 -7.12 1.12 -19.47
N TYR A 27 -6.40 0.94 -18.36
CA TYR A 27 -6.91 0.23 -17.19
C TYR A 27 -7.97 1.03 -16.45
N ALA A 28 -8.06 2.34 -16.72
CA ALA A 28 -9.09 3.24 -16.23
C ALA A 28 -10.25 3.45 -17.23
N GLY A 29 -10.43 2.52 -18.18
CA GLY A 29 -11.50 2.59 -19.17
C GLY A 29 -11.33 3.67 -20.24
N ALA A 30 -10.17 4.33 -20.30
CA ALA A 30 -9.98 5.47 -21.19
C ALA A 30 -9.22 5.13 -22.47
N TYR A 31 -9.75 5.65 -23.59
CA TYR A 31 -9.05 5.68 -24.86
C TYR A 31 -8.23 6.97 -24.99
N VAL A 32 -6.99 6.84 -25.43
CA VAL A 32 -6.04 7.95 -25.49
C VAL A 32 -5.23 7.93 -26.79
N PHE A 33 -5.08 9.11 -27.40
CA PHE A 33 -4.23 9.30 -28.57
C PHE A 33 -3.30 10.51 -28.38
N GLY A 34 -2.10 10.45 -28.96
CA GLY A 34 -1.10 11.53 -28.85
C GLY A 34 -0.20 11.45 -27.61
N ARG A 35 -0.07 10.29 -26.95
CA ARG A 35 0.83 10.08 -25.79
C ARG A 35 2.32 10.14 -26.15
N THR A 36 2.66 10.12 -27.43
CA THR A 36 4.02 10.26 -27.93
C THR A 36 4.06 11.23 -29.10
N LYS A 37 5.11 12.04 -29.17
CA LYS A 37 5.37 12.96 -30.27
C LYS A 37 6.77 12.71 -30.82
N GLN A 38 6.87 12.63 -32.14
CA GLN A 38 8.17 12.60 -32.83
C GLN A 38 8.75 14.01 -32.84
N ARG A 39 9.99 14.16 -32.35
CA ARG A 39 10.76 15.39 -32.45
C ARG A 39 11.99 15.15 -33.31
N THR A 40 12.13 15.91 -34.39
CA THR A 40 13.36 15.96 -35.17
C THR A 40 14.21 17.11 -34.66
N ARG A 41 15.47 16.84 -34.32
CA ARG A 41 16.49 17.86 -34.06
C ARG A 41 17.67 17.64 -34.99
N ILE A 42 18.25 18.71 -35.50
CA ILE A 42 19.53 18.65 -36.17
C ILE A 42 20.60 18.65 -35.08
N VAL A 43 21.42 17.61 -35.03
CA VAL A 43 22.57 17.48 -34.13
C VAL A 43 23.76 17.19 -35.03
N ASP A 44 24.81 18.01 -34.95
CA ASP A 44 26.02 17.89 -35.77
C ASP A 44 25.75 17.80 -37.29
N GLY A 45 24.80 18.60 -37.78
CA GLY A 45 24.43 18.64 -39.20
C GLY A 45 23.54 17.48 -39.69
N GLN A 46 23.20 16.51 -38.83
CA GLN A 46 22.34 15.38 -39.18
C GLN A 46 20.98 15.44 -38.47
N ALA A 47 19.92 15.09 -39.18
CA ALA A 47 18.57 15.04 -38.62
C ALA A 47 18.41 13.79 -37.74
N ARG A 48 18.31 13.99 -36.42
CA ARG A 48 18.04 12.94 -35.44
C ARG A 48 16.59 12.99 -34.99
N LYS A 49 15.85 11.91 -35.25
CA LYS A 49 14.48 11.71 -34.75
C LYS A 49 14.53 11.15 -33.33
N THR A 50 13.69 11.68 -32.45
CA THR A 50 13.54 11.18 -31.08
C THR A 50 12.07 11.17 -30.71
N THR A 51 11.58 10.03 -30.24
CA THR A 51 10.24 9.90 -29.68
C THR A 51 10.23 10.49 -28.28
N VAL A 52 9.35 11.45 -28.01
CA VAL A 52 9.13 12.02 -26.69
C VAL A 52 7.77 11.59 -26.18
N SER A 53 7.72 11.01 -24.97
CA SER A 53 6.45 10.72 -24.29
C SER A 53 5.87 12.00 -23.70
N ILE A 54 4.60 12.26 -23.98
CA ILE A 54 3.81 13.34 -23.39
C ILE A 54 3.13 12.78 -22.13
N ARG A 55 3.60 13.26 -20.97
CA ARG A 55 3.15 12.76 -19.67
C ARG A 55 1.97 13.52 -19.08
N SER A 56 1.75 14.77 -19.47
CA SER A 56 0.59 15.54 -19.04
C SER A 56 -0.64 15.14 -19.85
N VAL A 57 -1.74 14.88 -19.16
CA VAL A 57 -3.05 14.59 -19.76
C VAL A 57 -3.48 15.70 -20.73
N GLN A 58 -3.25 16.96 -20.35
CA GLN A 58 -3.48 18.16 -21.17
C GLN A 58 -2.71 18.18 -22.50
N GLY A 59 -1.63 17.41 -22.61
CA GLY A 59 -0.83 17.34 -23.83
C GLY A 59 -1.27 16.23 -24.79
N TRP A 60 -2.26 15.41 -24.42
CA TRP A 60 -2.79 14.37 -25.28
C TRP A 60 -3.78 14.95 -26.28
N SER A 61 -3.75 14.45 -27.51
CA SER A 61 -4.62 14.93 -28.58
C SER A 61 -6.07 14.48 -28.39
N VAL A 62 -6.27 13.29 -27.81
CA VAL A 62 -7.58 12.72 -27.53
C VAL A 62 -7.53 12.02 -26.17
N LEU A 63 -8.54 12.29 -25.35
CA LEU A 63 -8.86 11.54 -24.14
C LEU A 63 -10.37 11.30 -24.14
N LEU A 64 -10.79 10.04 -24.22
CA LEU A 64 -12.17 9.63 -24.04
C LEU A 64 -12.22 8.74 -22.80
N GLN A 65 -12.82 9.24 -21.72
CA GLN A 65 -13.09 8.45 -20.52
C GLN A 65 -14.32 7.56 -20.76
N ASP A 66 -14.45 6.48 -20.00
CA ASP A 66 -15.56 5.52 -20.08
C ASP A 66 -15.79 4.90 -21.47
N HIS A 67 -14.72 4.71 -22.23
CA HIS A 67 -14.76 4.11 -23.56
C HIS A 67 -15.00 2.59 -23.51
N HIS A 68 -14.48 1.91 -22.48
CA HIS A 68 -14.62 0.47 -22.28
C HIS A 68 -14.61 0.11 -20.78
N PRO A 69 -15.04 -1.09 -20.38
CA PRO A 69 -15.02 -1.50 -18.97
C PRO A 69 -13.63 -1.33 -18.35
N ALA A 70 -13.59 -0.59 -17.24
CA ALA A 70 -12.36 -0.27 -16.54
C ALA A 70 -12.03 -1.34 -15.49
N TYR A 71 -10.74 -1.52 -15.20
CA TYR A 71 -10.26 -2.31 -14.06
C TYR A 71 -10.20 -1.48 -12.78
N ILE A 72 -9.93 -0.18 -12.92
CA ILE A 72 -9.92 0.82 -11.85
C ILE A 72 -10.71 2.04 -12.33
N SER A 73 -11.22 2.85 -11.41
CA SER A 73 -11.86 4.12 -11.75
C SER A 73 -10.83 5.14 -12.29
N TRP A 74 -11.33 6.19 -12.95
CA TRP A 74 -10.49 7.31 -13.38
C TRP A 74 -9.82 8.03 -12.20
N GLU A 75 -10.55 8.19 -11.10
CA GLU A 75 -10.06 8.81 -9.86
C GLU A 75 -8.89 8.01 -9.25
N GLU A 76 -9.05 6.69 -9.09
CA GLU A 76 -7.97 5.81 -8.63
C GLU A 76 -6.74 5.87 -9.55
N PHE A 77 -6.95 5.98 -10.87
CA PHE A 77 -5.83 6.14 -11.80
C PHE A 77 -5.06 7.45 -11.59
N GLU A 78 -5.76 8.57 -11.38
CA GLU A 78 -5.14 9.87 -11.10
C GLU A 78 -4.38 9.88 -9.76
N GLU A 79 -4.95 9.25 -8.73
CA GLU A 79 -4.27 9.03 -7.45
C GLU A 79 -3.00 8.20 -7.63
N HIS A 80 -3.06 7.08 -8.35
CA HIS A 80 -1.90 6.25 -8.65
C HIS A 80 -0.82 7.02 -9.43
N GLN A 81 -1.20 7.86 -10.40
CA GLN A 81 -0.23 8.70 -11.12
C GLN A 81 0.46 9.69 -10.17
N THR A 82 -0.29 10.26 -9.22
CA THR A 82 0.24 11.14 -8.19
C THR A 82 1.24 10.41 -7.30
N MET A 83 0.88 9.22 -6.79
CA MET A 83 1.78 8.38 -5.98
C MET A 83 3.07 8.03 -6.75
N LEU A 84 2.96 7.62 -8.02
CA LEU A 84 4.13 7.32 -8.86
C LEU A 84 5.01 8.55 -9.10
N ALA A 85 4.43 9.74 -9.22
CA ALA A 85 5.16 10.99 -9.38
C ALA A 85 5.91 11.37 -8.09
N GLU A 86 5.28 11.25 -6.92
CA GLU A 86 5.92 11.44 -5.61
C GLU A 86 7.06 10.42 -5.38
N ASN A 87 6.89 9.20 -5.87
CA ASN A 87 7.88 8.12 -5.75
C ASN A 87 9.00 8.18 -6.82
N ALA A 88 8.96 9.10 -7.78
CA ALA A 88 9.93 9.18 -8.87
C ALA A 88 11.26 9.84 -8.45
N HIS A 89 12.23 9.04 -8.02
CA HIS A 89 13.58 9.52 -7.67
C HIS A 89 14.44 9.90 -8.90
N MET A 90 15.54 10.64 -8.66
CA MET A 90 16.52 11.13 -9.65
C MET A 90 16.05 12.17 -10.70
N LYS A 91 14.77 12.55 -10.74
CA LYS A 91 14.33 13.68 -11.59
C LYS A 91 14.66 15.04 -10.94
N LYS A 92 15.15 15.97 -11.79
CA LYS A 92 15.82 17.23 -11.39
C LYS A 92 14.90 18.28 -10.77
N ARG A 93 13.58 18.17 -10.93
CA ARG A 93 12.62 19.16 -10.45
C ARG A 93 11.34 18.47 -9.97
N THR A 94 10.83 19.03 -8.88
CA THR A 94 9.48 18.92 -8.27
C THR A 94 9.12 17.68 -7.46
N SER A 95 8.25 17.95 -6.45
CA SER A 95 7.62 17.13 -5.41
C SER A 95 8.45 16.51 -4.27
N ARG A 96 7.76 16.35 -3.12
CA ARG A 96 8.14 15.52 -1.97
C ARG A 96 8.46 14.12 -2.46
N LYS A 97 9.50 13.50 -1.88
CA LYS A 97 9.93 12.14 -2.25
C LYS A 97 9.71 11.21 -1.07
N SER A 98 9.32 9.97 -1.34
CA SER A 98 9.19 8.95 -0.30
C SER A 98 10.55 8.60 0.32
N ALA A 99 10.53 8.31 1.62
CA ALA A 99 11.70 7.83 2.34
C ALA A 99 12.03 6.39 1.91
N ARG A 100 13.32 6.04 1.86
CA ARG A 100 13.81 4.72 1.41
C ARG A 100 14.48 3.91 2.53
N GLY A 101 13.92 3.97 3.73
CA GLY A 101 14.42 3.21 4.88
C GLY A 101 15.82 3.61 5.38
N GLY A 102 16.31 4.79 5.00
CA GLY A 102 17.56 5.35 5.53
C GLY A 102 17.32 6.19 6.78
N ARG A 103 18.36 6.37 7.60
CA ARG A 103 18.30 7.13 8.87
C ARG A 103 18.03 8.64 8.73
N ALA A 104 18.01 9.16 7.51
CA ALA A 104 17.76 10.57 7.23
C ALA A 104 16.26 10.86 7.13
N LEU A 105 15.68 11.40 8.20
CA LEU A 105 14.25 11.65 8.35
C LEU A 105 13.72 12.60 7.26
N LEU A 106 14.51 13.62 6.91
CA LEU A 106 14.09 14.72 6.04
C LEU A 106 14.52 14.50 4.58
N THR A 107 14.81 13.25 4.20
CA THR A 107 15.18 12.88 2.83
C THR A 107 14.12 13.38 1.84
N GLY A 108 14.51 14.21 0.87
CA GLY A 108 13.59 14.74 -0.13
C GLY A 108 12.73 15.93 0.33
N LEU A 109 12.79 16.31 1.61
CA LEU A 109 12.07 17.46 2.18
C LEU A 109 12.97 18.70 2.30
N VAL A 110 14.24 18.54 2.70
CA VAL A 110 15.13 19.68 2.94
C VAL A 110 15.45 20.42 1.63
N ARG A 111 15.29 21.74 1.65
CA ARG A 111 15.68 22.64 0.55
C ARG A 111 16.77 23.60 0.99
N CYS A 112 17.66 23.95 0.07
CA CYS A 112 18.71 24.92 0.32
C CYS A 112 18.13 26.34 0.43
N GLY A 113 18.37 27.04 1.54
CA GLY A 113 17.94 28.43 1.71
C GLY A 113 18.59 29.43 0.76
N ARG A 114 19.71 29.08 0.10
CA ARG A 114 20.38 29.96 -0.89
C ARG A 114 19.83 29.82 -2.30
N CYS A 115 19.54 28.60 -2.74
CA CYS A 115 19.19 28.33 -4.15
C CYS A 115 17.89 27.54 -4.33
N ALA A 116 17.13 27.31 -3.26
CA ALA A 116 15.84 26.60 -3.21
C ALA A 116 15.80 25.17 -3.77
N ARG A 117 16.97 24.59 -4.12
CA ARG A 117 17.10 23.21 -4.62
C ARG A 117 16.96 22.21 -3.46
N THR A 118 16.33 21.07 -3.74
CA THR A 118 16.26 19.95 -2.79
C THR A 118 17.66 19.43 -2.48
N MET A 119 17.97 19.28 -1.20
CA MET A 119 19.26 18.79 -0.73
C MET A 119 19.32 17.27 -0.83
N ARG A 120 20.51 16.73 -1.12
CA ARG A 120 20.77 15.29 -1.16
C ARG A 120 21.29 14.79 0.18
N VAL A 121 21.02 13.53 0.49
CA VAL A 121 21.55 12.86 1.68
C VAL A 121 22.86 12.18 1.32
N PHE A 122 23.88 12.39 2.14
CA PHE A 122 25.15 11.68 2.10
C PHE A 122 25.35 10.98 3.44
N TYR A 123 25.50 9.65 3.40
CA TYR A 123 25.81 8.87 4.58
C TYR A 123 27.33 8.82 4.78
N GLY A 124 27.79 9.09 5.99
CA GLY A 124 29.19 8.91 6.36
C GLY A 124 29.54 7.43 6.45
N SER A 125 30.78 7.09 6.10
CA SER A 125 31.31 5.72 6.11
C SER A 125 31.94 5.30 7.44
N LYS A 126 32.08 6.22 8.41
CA LYS A 126 32.65 5.91 9.74
C LYS A 126 31.57 5.53 10.76
N ALA A 127 31.97 4.72 11.74
CA ALA A 127 31.14 4.34 12.89
C ALA A 127 30.50 5.58 13.54
N GLY A 128 29.20 5.52 13.80
CA GLY A 128 28.42 6.66 14.32
C GLY A 128 27.27 7.11 13.42
N HIS A 129 27.03 6.43 12.29
CA HIS A 129 25.75 6.48 11.57
C HIS A 129 25.32 7.87 11.08
N ALA A 130 26.25 8.83 11.03
CA ALA A 130 25.95 10.22 10.70
C ALA A 130 25.67 10.40 9.21
N HIS A 131 24.58 11.09 8.90
CA HIS A 131 24.27 11.58 7.56
C HIS A 131 24.38 13.11 7.49
N ARG A 132 24.49 13.63 6.27
CA ARG A 132 24.56 15.06 5.96
C ARG A 132 23.57 15.38 4.85
N TYR A 133 22.84 16.47 5.00
CA TYR A 133 22.12 17.09 3.90
C TYR A 133 23.06 18.03 3.16
N GLN A 134 23.25 17.83 1.87
CA GLN A 134 24.17 18.62 1.05
C GLN A 134 23.46 19.13 -0.20
N CYS A 135 23.54 20.45 -0.41
CA CYS A 135 23.16 21.08 -1.65
C CYS A 135 24.32 20.96 -2.64
N THR A 136 24.05 20.36 -3.80
CA THR A 136 25.04 20.22 -4.89
C THR A 136 25.20 21.49 -5.71
N GLY A 137 24.51 22.58 -5.36
CA GLY A 137 24.64 23.85 -6.07
C GLY A 137 24.20 23.76 -7.54
N ASP A 138 24.66 24.72 -8.33
CA ASP A 138 24.50 24.67 -9.78
C ASP A 138 25.62 23.79 -10.34
N PRO A 139 25.34 22.79 -11.17
CA PRO A 139 26.40 22.01 -11.82
C PRO A 139 27.38 22.89 -12.62
N MET A 140 26.95 24.08 -13.05
CA MET A 140 27.79 25.05 -13.78
C MET A 140 28.54 26.02 -12.86
N ALA A 141 28.24 26.05 -11.56
CA ALA A 141 28.96 26.86 -10.58
C ALA A 141 30.07 26.03 -9.92
N ALA A 142 31.21 26.67 -9.64
CA ALA A 142 32.32 26.02 -8.94
C ALA A 142 31.98 25.80 -7.46
N GLY A 143 32.09 24.55 -7.01
CA GLY A 143 32.00 24.17 -5.59
C GLY A 143 30.61 23.74 -5.09
N LEU A 144 30.60 23.19 -3.88
CA LEU A 144 29.38 22.78 -3.19
C LEU A 144 28.72 24.02 -2.55
N CYS A 145 27.38 24.12 -2.62
CA CYS A 145 26.66 25.30 -2.14
C CYS A 145 26.64 25.40 -0.60
N VAL A 146 25.87 24.54 0.07
CA VAL A 146 25.73 24.50 1.54
C VAL A 146 25.47 23.05 1.96
N GLY A 147 26.03 22.64 3.10
CA GLY A 147 25.69 21.36 3.71
C GLY A 147 25.60 21.45 5.23
N ILE A 148 24.75 20.61 5.82
CA ILE A 148 24.45 20.57 7.24
C ILE A 148 24.39 19.12 7.73
N GLY A 149 24.91 18.86 8.93
CA GLY A 149 24.81 17.54 9.58
C GLY A 149 23.35 17.19 9.86
N GLY A 150 22.94 15.98 9.47
CA GLY A 150 21.54 15.56 9.50
C GLY A 150 21.03 15.17 10.89
N VAL A 151 21.88 14.62 11.76
CA VAL A 151 21.46 14.10 13.07
C VAL A 151 20.77 15.15 13.95
N ARG A 152 21.38 16.35 14.09
CA ARG A 152 20.82 17.39 14.96
C ARG A 152 19.55 18.01 14.40
N ILE A 153 19.49 18.22 13.09
CA ILE A 153 18.29 18.81 12.46
C ILE A 153 17.13 17.82 12.45
N ASP A 154 17.39 16.54 12.19
CA ASP A 154 16.37 15.50 12.26
C ASP A 154 15.80 15.40 13.68
N ARG A 155 16.65 15.40 14.72
CA ARG A 155 16.18 15.39 16.13
C ARG A 155 15.37 16.63 16.48
N ALA A 156 15.79 17.81 16.02
CA ALA A 156 15.07 19.05 16.29
C ALA A 156 13.68 19.05 15.63
N VAL A 157 13.59 18.62 14.37
CA VAL A 157 12.31 18.53 13.64
C VAL A 157 11.43 17.43 14.21
N ALA A 158 11.98 16.25 14.52
CA ALA A 158 11.24 15.14 15.12
C ALA A 158 10.59 15.56 16.44
N ARG A 159 11.32 16.28 17.31
CA ARG A 159 10.77 16.79 18.57
C ARG A 159 9.57 17.72 18.35
N GLN A 160 9.67 18.66 17.40
CA GLN A 160 8.56 19.58 17.10
C GLN A 160 7.36 18.85 16.49
N LEU A 161 7.62 17.83 15.67
CA LEU A 161 6.57 16.98 15.12
C LEU A 161 5.84 16.20 16.22
N ILE A 162 6.60 15.57 17.13
CA ILE A 162 6.05 14.84 18.28
C ILE A 162 5.21 15.78 19.14
N GLU A 163 5.72 16.98 19.45
CA GLU A 163 5.00 17.99 20.24
C GLU A 163 3.69 18.43 19.57
N ALA A 164 3.72 18.69 18.25
CA ALA A 164 2.53 19.10 17.50
C ALA A 164 1.46 17.99 17.40
N VAL A 165 1.88 16.72 17.46
CA VAL A 165 0.98 15.56 17.27
C VAL A 165 0.58 14.92 18.60
N ALA A 166 1.30 15.14 19.70
CA ALA A 166 1.10 14.45 20.98
C ALA A 166 -0.35 14.48 21.48
N GLU A 167 -0.99 15.65 21.43
CA GLU A 167 -2.39 15.80 21.87
C GLU A 167 -3.37 15.02 20.97
N HIS A 168 -3.14 15.03 19.66
CA HIS A 168 -3.97 14.32 18.69
C HIS A 168 -3.65 12.81 18.60
N ALA A 169 -2.47 12.40 19.07
CA ALA A 169 -2.02 11.01 19.03
C ALA A 169 -2.89 10.12 19.91
N VAL A 170 -3.33 10.63 21.07
CA VAL A 170 -4.23 9.92 21.98
C VAL A 170 -5.57 9.66 21.31
N ASP A 171 -6.21 10.69 20.77
CA ASP A 171 -7.50 10.55 20.09
C ASP A 171 -7.40 9.68 18.83
N ALA A 172 -6.27 9.74 18.12
CA ALA A 172 -6.01 8.86 16.98
C ALA A 172 -5.86 7.39 17.41
N ALA A 173 -5.16 7.12 18.53
CA ALA A 173 -4.98 5.78 19.07
C ALA A 173 -6.31 5.19 19.56
N ILE A 174 -7.12 5.97 20.28
CA ILE A 174 -8.46 5.54 20.72
C ILE A 174 -9.33 5.20 19.52
N ARG A 175 -9.42 6.10 18.53
CA ARG A 175 -10.20 5.83 17.32
C ARG A 175 -9.68 4.63 16.51
N ALA A 176 -8.38 4.37 16.54
CA ALA A 176 -7.82 3.18 15.90
C ALA A 176 -8.24 1.90 16.65
N ALA A 177 -8.24 1.92 17.98
CA ALA A 177 -8.71 0.83 18.83
C ALA A 177 -10.21 0.55 18.61
N GLU A 178 -11.03 1.59 18.60
CA GLU A 178 -12.47 1.51 18.31
C GLU A 178 -12.71 0.87 16.93
N ARG A 179 -12.04 1.36 15.88
CA ARG A 179 -12.15 0.76 14.54
C ARG A 179 -11.70 -0.69 14.48
N SER A 180 -10.66 -1.06 15.24
CA SER A 180 -10.21 -2.45 15.32
C SER A 180 -11.28 -3.33 15.99
N ALA A 181 -11.86 -2.85 17.09
CA ALA A 181 -12.92 -3.56 17.79
C ALA A 181 -14.19 -3.71 16.93
N GLU A 182 -14.54 -2.67 16.16
CA GLU A 182 -15.63 -2.73 15.17
C GLU A 182 -15.35 -3.77 14.09
N ALA A 183 -14.15 -3.78 13.52
CA ALA A 183 -13.75 -4.77 12.51
C ALA A 183 -13.80 -6.21 13.07
N ASP A 184 -13.31 -6.44 14.28
CA ASP A 184 -13.39 -7.74 14.95
C ASP A 184 -14.84 -8.16 15.18
N ASN A 185 -15.71 -7.22 15.58
CA ASN A 185 -17.15 -7.48 15.75
C ASN A 185 -17.84 -7.83 14.43
N ASP A 186 -17.45 -7.19 13.33
CA ASP A 186 -17.96 -7.54 12.00
C ASP A 186 -17.52 -8.95 11.57
N VAL A 187 -16.27 -9.31 11.82
CA VAL A 187 -15.77 -10.68 11.56
C VAL A 187 -16.53 -11.70 12.42
N ARG A 188 -16.74 -11.42 13.72
CA ARG A 188 -17.57 -12.27 14.60
C ARG A 188 -18.98 -12.44 14.06
N ARG A 189 -19.60 -11.35 13.61
CA ARG A 189 -20.97 -11.36 13.06
C ARG A 189 -21.06 -12.19 11.78
N VAL A 190 -20.09 -12.08 10.88
CA VAL A 190 -20.04 -12.88 9.66
C VAL A 190 -19.87 -14.35 10.00
N LEU A 191 -18.89 -14.68 10.86
CA LEU A 191 -18.63 -16.07 11.25
C LEU A 191 -19.82 -16.69 12.00
N GLY A 192 -20.51 -15.91 12.84
CA GLY A 192 -21.74 -16.35 13.52
C GLY A 192 -22.84 -16.75 12.53
N ARG A 193 -23.03 -15.97 11.45
CA ARG A 193 -23.98 -16.31 10.38
C ARG A 193 -23.57 -17.55 9.59
N GLU A 194 -22.28 -17.74 9.36
CA GLU A 194 -21.75 -18.96 8.73
C GLU A 194 -22.02 -20.20 9.59
N ILE A 195 -21.80 -20.10 10.91
CA ILE A 195 -22.10 -21.18 11.86
C ILE A 195 -23.61 -21.49 11.88
N GLU A 196 -24.47 -20.47 11.89
CA GLU A 196 -25.93 -20.67 11.82
C GLU A 196 -26.34 -21.42 10.53
N ALA A 197 -25.80 -21.02 9.38
CA ALA A 197 -26.06 -21.69 8.11
C ALA A 197 -25.57 -23.15 8.11
N ALA A 198 -24.34 -23.39 8.58
CA ALA A 198 -23.76 -24.73 8.68
C ALA A 198 -24.56 -25.64 9.62
N ARG A 199 -25.02 -25.11 10.78
CA ARG A 199 -25.87 -25.85 11.73
C ARG A 199 -27.21 -26.22 11.10
N TYR A 200 -27.80 -25.31 10.33
CA TYR A 200 -29.03 -25.60 9.59
C TYR A 200 -28.82 -26.71 8.54
N GLU A 201 -27.72 -26.67 7.80
CA GLU A 201 -27.37 -27.71 6.82
C GLU A 201 -27.14 -29.07 7.48
N ALA A 202 -26.42 -29.12 8.61
CA ALA A 202 -26.23 -30.33 9.39
C ALA A 202 -27.57 -30.91 9.88
N SER A 203 -28.47 -30.07 10.38
CA SER A 203 -29.83 -30.48 10.78
C SER A 203 -30.66 -31.00 9.60
N LEU A 204 -30.53 -30.41 8.42
CA LEU A 204 -31.21 -30.89 7.21
C LEU A 204 -30.64 -32.23 6.74
N ALA A 205 -29.32 -32.41 6.79
CA ALA A 205 -28.64 -33.66 6.45
C ALA A 205 -29.06 -34.80 7.39
N ALA A 206 -29.14 -34.52 8.71
CA ALA A 206 -29.63 -35.47 9.71
C ALA A 206 -31.06 -35.96 9.38
N ARG A 207 -32.00 -35.04 9.14
CA ARG A 207 -33.38 -35.39 8.78
C ARG A 207 -33.48 -36.21 7.50
N ARG A 208 -32.62 -35.94 6.51
CA ARG A 208 -32.56 -36.72 5.26
C ARG A 208 -32.06 -38.13 5.50
N TYR A 209 -31.04 -38.29 6.34
CA TYR A 209 -30.54 -39.59 6.76
C TYR A 209 -31.61 -40.39 7.51
N GLU A 210 -32.29 -39.78 8.48
CA GLU A 210 -33.36 -40.43 9.25
C GLU A 210 -34.56 -40.86 8.40
N ALA A 211 -34.84 -40.15 7.31
CA ALA A 211 -35.95 -40.46 6.41
C ALA A 211 -35.64 -41.55 5.37
N VAL A 212 -34.40 -42.03 5.26
CA VAL A 212 -34.03 -43.05 4.28
C VAL A 212 -34.52 -44.43 4.70
N ASP A 213 -34.97 -45.22 3.73
CA ASP A 213 -35.30 -46.63 3.95
C ASP A 213 -34.02 -47.43 4.30
N PRO A 214 -33.97 -48.15 5.44
CA PRO A 214 -32.82 -48.96 5.84
C PRO A 214 -32.38 -50.02 4.82
N GLU A 215 -33.28 -50.49 3.95
CA GLU A 215 -32.92 -51.45 2.90
C GLU A 215 -32.07 -50.81 1.80
N LYS A 216 -32.11 -49.48 1.63
CA LYS A 216 -31.31 -48.71 0.65
C LYS A 216 -29.93 -48.35 1.19
N ARG A 217 -29.16 -49.37 1.60
CA ARG A 217 -27.88 -49.23 2.33
C ARG A 217 -26.86 -48.28 1.69
N LEU A 218 -26.74 -48.25 0.36
CA LEU A 218 -25.82 -47.35 -0.34
C LEU A 218 -26.23 -45.88 -0.18
N VAL A 219 -27.54 -45.60 -0.24
CA VAL A 219 -28.08 -44.24 -0.07
C VAL A 219 -27.94 -43.79 1.39
N ALA A 220 -28.21 -44.68 2.35
CA ALA A 220 -28.01 -44.40 3.77
C ALA A 220 -26.55 -44.03 4.08
N ARG A 221 -25.59 -44.77 3.55
CA ARG A 221 -24.15 -44.52 3.74
C ARG A 221 -23.70 -43.19 3.14
N GLU A 222 -24.21 -42.83 1.96
CA GLU A 222 -23.93 -41.53 1.33
C GLU A 222 -24.51 -40.37 2.14
N LEU A 223 -25.75 -40.51 2.64
CA LEU A 223 -26.40 -39.48 3.47
C LEU A 223 -25.72 -39.33 4.83
N GLU A 224 -25.27 -40.43 5.44
CA GLU A 224 -24.44 -40.44 6.64
C GLU A 224 -23.12 -39.69 6.40
N GLY A 225 -22.43 -39.96 5.28
CA GLY A 225 -21.21 -39.24 4.91
C GLY A 225 -21.43 -37.74 4.75
N ARG A 226 -22.54 -37.32 4.12
CA ARG A 226 -22.90 -35.89 4.00
C ARG A 226 -23.24 -35.25 5.33
N TRP A 227 -23.90 -35.98 6.23
CA TRP A 227 -24.20 -35.49 7.57
C TRP A 227 -22.92 -35.32 8.40
N ASN A 228 -22.02 -36.31 8.37
CA ASN A 228 -20.72 -36.22 9.03
C ASN A 228 -19.89 -35.03 8.52
N ALA A 229 -19.83 -34.84 7.20
CA ALA A 229 -19.13 -33.68 6.61
C ALA A 229 -19.75 -32.34 7.05
N ALA A 230 -21.08 -32.26 7.16
CA ALA A 230 -21.74 -31.06 7.67
C ALA A 230 -21.45 -30.80 9.16
N LEU A 231 -21.37 -31.85 9.98
CA LEU A 231 -20.98 -31.74 11.39
C LEU A 231 -19.51 -31.31 11.57
N GLU A 232 -18.60 -31.88 10.77
CA GLU A 232 -17.19 -31.46 10.75
C GLU A 232 -17.05 -29.99 10.38
N HIS A 233 -17.83 -29.52 9.39
CA HIS A 233 -17.82 -28.12 9.00
C HIS A 233 -18.31 -27.18 10.12
N VAL A 234 -19.38 -27.56 10.85
CA VAL A 234 -19.83 -26.81 12.04
C VAL A 234 -18.71 -26.73 13.08
N ALA A 235 -18.07 -27.86 13.38
CA ALA A 235 -17.01 -27.92 14.38
C ALA A 235 -15.79 -27.05 13.99
N GLU A 236 -15.41 -27.04 12.71
CA GLU A 236 -14.32 -26.19 12.20
C GLU A 236 -14.61 -24.69 12.41
N LEU A 237 -15.83 -24.25 12.09
CA LEU A 237 -16.24 -22.86 12.24
C LEU A 237 -16.33 -22.44 13.70
N GLU A 238 -16.86 -23.30 14.58
CA GLU A 238 -16.92 -23.06 16.02
C GLU A 238 -15.52 -22.98 16.64
N GLU A 239 -14.60 -23.86 16.24
CA GLU A 239 -13.21 -23.82 16.70
C GLU A 239 -12.51 -22.54 16.22
N ARG A 240 -12.77 -22.09 14.99
CA ARG A 240 -12.26 -20.82 14.47
C ARG A 240 -12.76 -19.64 15.29
N LEU A 241 -14.03 -19.61 15.67
CA LEU A 241 -14.61 -18.58 16.54
C LEU A 241 -13.93 -18.60 17.92
N ALA A 242 -13.81 -19.78 18.54
CA ALA A 242 -13.18 -19.94 19.85
C ALA A 242 -11.71 -19.49 19.86
N ARG A 243 -10.93 -19.82 18.83
CA ARG A 243 -9.54 -19.34 18.68
C ARG A 243 -9.47 -17.82 18.60
N MET A 244 -10.39 -17.19 17.88
CA MET A 244 -10.45 -15.74 17.73
C MET A 244 -10.84 -15.06 19.05
N GLU A 245 -11.80 -15.60 19.78
CA GLU A 245 -12.20 -15.11 21.10
C GLU A 245 -11.06 -15.24 22.12
N ALA A 246 -10.35 -16.38 22.13
CA ALA A 246 -9.18 -16.58 22.98
C ALA A 246 -8.07 -15.57 22.67
N HIS A 247 -7.82 -15.27 21.38
CA HIS A 247 -6.83 -14.27 20.99
C HIS A 247 -7.24 -12.86 21.42
N SER A 248 -8.52 -12.50 21.28
CA SER A 248 -9.03 -11.21 21.70
C SER A 248 -8.99 -11.04 23.22
N ALA A 249 -9.26 -12.11 24.00
CA ALA A 249 -9.16 -12.07 25.45
C ALA A 249 -7.74 -11.83 25.99
N LEU A 250 -6.70 -12.17 25.21
CA LEU A 250 -5.31 -11.87 25.56
C LEU A 250 -4.95 -10.39 25.33
N GLN A 251 -5.71 -9.67 24.50
CA GLN A 251 -5.50 -8.24 24.27
C GLN A 251 -6.15 -7.46 25.42
N GLN A 252 -5.34 -6.77 26.21
CA GLN A 252 -5.87 -5.88 27.23
C GLN A 252 -6.64 -4.73 26.57
N PRO A 253 -7.81 -4.35 27.09
CA PRO A 253 -8.52 -3.18 26.62
C PRO A 253 -7.62 -1.96 26.79
N ILE A 254 -7.54 -1.15 25.74
CA ILE A 254 -6.73 0.05 25.75
C ILE A 254 -7.39 1.08 26.66
N ASP A 255 -6.75 1.34 27.80
CA ASP A 255 -7.22 2.35 28.75
C ASP A 255 -6.80 3.76 28.30
N ARG A 256 -7.76 4.68 28.34
CA ARG A 256 -7.57 6.07 27.93
C ARG A 256 -6.59 6.79 28.84
N GLU A 257 -6.67 6.59 30.15
CA GLU A 257 -5.78 7.26 31.11
C GLU A 257 -4.33 6.79 30.91
N SER A 258 -4.13 5.50 30.70
CA SER A 258 -2.84 4.90 30.35
C SER A 258 -2.26 5.48 29.05
N LEU A 259 -3.07 5.65 28.00
CA LEU A 259 -2.63 6.28 26.75
C LEU A 259 -2.27 7.77 26.91
N VAL A 260 -3.05 8.52 27.69
CA VAL A 260 -2.76 9.94 27.97
C VAL A 260 -1.44 10.07 28.72
N ALA A 261 -1.20 9.23 29.72
CA ALA A 261 0.08 9.21 30.44
C ALA A 261 1.25 8.87 29.51
N LEU A 262 1.06 7.88 28.61
CA LEU A 262 2.06 7.50 27.61
C LEU A 262 2.34 8.64 26.62
N ALA A 263 1.32 9.39 26.22
CA ALA A 263 1.45 10.52 25.28
C ALA A 263 2.16 11.72 25.91
N GLN A 264 1.98 11.95 27.22
CA GLN A 264 2.73 12.97 27.96
C GLN A 264 4.23 12.61 28.06
N ASP A 265 4.58 11.32 28.05
CA ASP A 265 5.96 10.82 28.01
C ASP A 265 6.36 10.23 26.64
N LEU A 266 5.69 10.66 25.57
CA LEU A 266 5.90 10.15 24.21
C LEU A 266 7.36 10.23 23.76
N PRO A 267 8.15 11.28 24.09
CA PRO A 267 9.56 11.31 23.77
C PRO A 267 10.38 10.18 24.41
N GLN A 268 10.06 9.71 25.62
CA GLN A 268 10.78 8.58 26.22
C GLN A 268 10.38 7.28 25.54
N VAL A 269 9.08 7.05 25.38
CA VAL A 269 8.49 5.85 24.75
C VAL A 269 9.04 5.66 23.34
N TRP A 270 9.12 6.73 22.55
CA TRP A 270 9.62 6.70 21.18
C TRP A 270 11.13 6.41 21.08
N ASN A 271 11.89 6.63 22.16
CA ASN A 271 13.34 6.42 22.18
C ASN A 271 13.76 5.17 22.97
N VAL A 272 12.81 4.33 23.42
CA VAL A 272 13.12 3.06 24.08
C VAL A 272 13.79 2.11 23.07
N PRO A 273 14.94 1.49 23.41
CA PRO A 273 15.56 0.51 22.52
C PRO A 273 14.66 -0.71 22.37
N GLY A 274 14.20 -1.01 21.15
CA GLY A 274 13.47 -2.25 20.84
C GLY A 274 12.00 -2.07 20.46
N THR A 275 11.47 -0.84 20.47
CA THR A 275 10.31 -0.44 19.64
C THR A 275 10.77 -0.03 18.25
#